data_AF-A0AA91GQV0-F1
#
_entry.id   AF-A0AA91GQV0-F1
#
_cell.length_a   1.000
_cell.length_b   1.000
_cell.length_c   1.000
_cell.angle_alpha   90.00
_cell.angle_beta   90.00
_cell.angle_gamma   90.00
#
_symmetry.space_group_name_H-M   'P 1'
#
loop_
_entity.id
_entity.type
_entity.pdbx_description
1 polymer ?
#
loop_
_entity_poly.entity_id
_entity_poly.type
_entity_poly.pdbx_seq_one_letter_code
_entity_poly.pdbx_strand_id
1 'polypeptide(L)' 'MATKKRLKNIPVLHDEVKQRHQIVVTPTAWENMRNEAGRRGISISELIEEFGRGINSPTGLSP' A
#
# COMPACT_ATOMS: atom_id res chain seq x y z
N MET A 1 7.20 6.54 -24.49
CA MET A 1 6.78 6.55 -23.07
C MET A 1 5.35 6.04 -23.01
N ALA A 2 5.15 4.73 -22.77
CA ALA A 2 3.82 4.13 -22.80
C ALA A 2 3.13 4.32 -21.45
N THR A 3 2.09 5.13 -21.42
CA THR A 3 1.22 5.33 -20.24
C THR A 3 0.46 4.02 -19.98
N LYS A 4 0.81 3.29 -18.91
CA LYS A 4 0.05 2.11 -18.47
C LYS A 4 -1.38 2.57 -18.11
N LYS A 5 -2.34 2.31 -19.01
CA LYS A 5 -3.77 2.56 -18.78
C LYS A 5 -4.20 1.78 -17.52
N ARG A 6 -4.67 2.50 -16.50
CA ARG A 6 -5.26 1.91 -15.29
C ARG A 6 -6.53 1.15 -15.67
N LEU A 7 -6.52 -0.16 -15.52
CA LEU A 7 -7.73 -0.99 -15.54
C LEU A 7 -8.34 -0.97 -14.14
N LYS A 8 -9.63 -0.62 -14.06
CA LYS A 8 -10.40 -0.61 -12.80
C LYS A 8 -10.39 -2.04 -12.24
N ASN A 9 -9.99 -2.21 -10.98
CA ASN A 9 -9.82 -3.48 -10.25
C ASN A 9 -8.60 -4.36 -10.60
N ILE A 10 -7.62 -3.88 -11.38
CA ILE A 10 -6.34 -4.60 -11.57
C ILE A 10 -5.24 -3.85 -10.83
N PRO A 11 -4.52 -4.48 -9.88
CA PRO A 11 -3.35 -3.89 -9.25
C PRO A 11 -2.33 -3.49 -10.33
N VAL A 12 -1.88 -2.24 -10.32
CA VAL A 12 -1.00 -1.70 -11.37
C VAL A 12 0.44 -2.21 -11.23
N LEU A 13 0.80 -2.73 -10.05
CA LEU A 13 2.18 -2.96 -9.61
C LEU A 13 2.52 -4.43 -9.29
N HIS A 14 1.53 -5.30 -9.04
CA HIS A 14 1.77 -6.69 -8.59
C HIS A 14 0.80 -7.67 -9.27
N ASP A 15 1.29 -8.86 -9.60
CA ASP A 15 0.54 -9.93 -10.29
C ASP A 15 -0.43 -10.69 -9.37
N GLU A 16 -0.46 -10.35 -8.07
CA GLU A 16 -1.34 -10.97 -7.08
C GLU A 16 -2.69 -10.26 -6.97
N VAL A 17 -3.78 -11.04 -6.98
CA VAL A 17 -5.13 -10.50 -6.78
C VAL A 17 -5.33 -10.18 -5.31
N LYS A 18 -5.64 -8.93 -4.99
CA LYS A 18 -5.93 -8.50 -3.61
C LYS A 18 -7.15 -9.26 -3.07
N GLN A 19 -6.99 -9.86 -1.90
CA GLN A 19 -8.09 -10.48 -1.14
C GLN A 19 -8.60 -9.51 -0.07
N ARG A 20 -9.90 -9.59 0.25
CA ARG A 20 -10.51 -8.72 1.26
C ARG A 20 -10.09 -9.18 2.66
N HIS A 21 -9.44 -8.28 3.40
CA HIS A 21 -9.10 -8.44 4.80
C HIS A 21 -9.71 -7.31 5.62
N GLN A 22 -10.17 -7.60 6.83
CA GLN A 22 -10.65 -6.59 7.78
C GLN A 22 -9.60 -6.40 8.87
N ILE A 23 -9.26 -5.15 9.16
CA ILE A 23 -8.38 -4.77 10.26
C ILE A 23 -9.14 -3.88 11.23
N VAL A 24 -8.82 -3.99 12.52
CA VAL A 24 -9.33 -3.08 13.56
C VAL A 24 -8.13 -2.31 14.10
N VAL A 25 -8.22 -0.98 14.06
CA VAL A 25 -7.15 -0.07 14.47
C VAL A 25 -7.74 1.09 15.26
N THR A 26 -6.93 1.77 16.07
CA THR A 26 -7.36 2.96 16.81
C THR A 26 -7.61 4.13 15.86
N PRO A 27 -8.44 5.13 16.25
CA PRO A 27 -8.70 6.31 15.43
C PRO A 27 -7.41 7.06 15.04
N THR A 28 -6.46 7.20 15.97
CA THR A 28 -5.16 7.84 15.73
C THR A 28 -4.36 7.10 14.64
N ALA A 29 -4.30 5.77 14.70
CA ALA A 29 -3.59 4.98 13.70
C ALA A 29 -4.26 5.10 12.33
N TRP A 30 -5.60 5.08 12.28
CA TRP A 30 -6.35 5.27 11.04
C TRP A 30 -6.09 6.63 10.39
N GLU A 31 -6.13 7.71 11.17
CA GLU A 31 -5.92 9.07 10.66
C GLU A 31 -4.49 9.27 10.16
N ASN A 32 -3.50 8.72 10.87
CA ASN A 32 -2.11 8.76 10.42
C ASN A 32 -1.92 8.02 9.08
N MET A 33 -2.53 6.82 8.92
CA MET A 33 -2.48 6.09 7.65
C MET A 33 -3.17 6.86 6.52
N ARG A 34 -4.32 7.49 6.80
CA ARG A 34 -5.04 8.31 5.81
C ARG A 34 -4.18 9.50 5.35
N ASN A 35 -3.57 10.21 6.29
CA ASN A 35 -2.72 11.36 5.98
C ASN A 35 -1.48 10.97 5.19
N GLU A 36 -0.81 9.88 5.58
CA GLU A 36 0.39 9.40 4.86
C GLU A 36 0.06 8.91 3.45
N ALA A 37 -1.04 8.15 3.29
CA ALA A 37 -1.51 7.72 1.98
C ALA A 37 -1.85 8.93 1.09
N GLY A 38 -2.54 9.94 1.64
CA GLY A 38 -2.83 11.20 0.97
C GLY A 38 -1.57 11.96 0.54
N ARG A 39 -0.59 12.07 1.44
CA ARG A 39 0.71 12.72 1.17
C ARG A 39 1.49 12.04 0.04
N ARG A 40 1.44 10.71 -0.04
CA ARG A 40 2.08 9.91 -1.10
C ARG A 40 1.25 9.80 -2.38
N GLY A 41 -0.02 10.23 -2.37
CA GLY A 41 -0.94 10.05 -3.49
C GLY A 41 -1.33 8.58 -3.76
N ILE A 42 -1.23 7.72 -2.75
CA ILE A 42 -1.58 6.29 -2.83
C ILE A 42 -2.83 5.97 -1.99
N SER A 43 -3.36 4.76 -2.15
CA SER A 43 -4.45 4.29 -1.30
C SER A 43 -3.94 3.74 0.04
N ILE A 44 -4.76 3.74 1.09
CA ILE A 44 -4.41 3.11 2.37
C ILE A 44 -4.10 1.61 2.19
N SER A 45 -4.82 0.91 1.31
CA SER A 45 -4.52 -0.50 0.98
C SER A 45 -3.16 -0.67 0.31
N GLU A 46 -2.68 0.33 -0.43
CA GLU A 46 -1.34 0.30 -1.01
C GLU A 46 -0.26 0.56 0.04
N LEU A 47 -0.52 1.52 0.95
CA LEU A 47 0.36 1.78 2.10
C LEU A 47 0.57 0.51 2.96
N ILE A 48 -0.49 -0.26 3.20
CA ILE A 48 -0.43 -1.52 3.95
C ILE A 48 0.35 -2.60 3.19
N GLU A 49 0.19 -2.68 1.86
CA GLU A 49 0.94 -3.61 1.01
C GLU A 49 2.43 -3.29 0.99
N GLU A 50 2.81 -2.02 0.81
CA GLU A 50 4.20 -1.56 0.86
C GLU A 50 4.84 -1.94 2.21
N PHE A 51 4.14 -1.66 3.31
CA PHE A 51 4.60 -2.01 4.65
C PHE A 51 4.76 -3.53 4.80
N GLY A 52 3.74 -4.32 4.48
CA GLY A 52 3.74 -5.77 4.64
C GLY A 52 4.83 -6.47 3.82
N ARG A 53 5.05 -6.03 2.57
CA ARG A 53 6.12 -6.54 1.70
C ARG A 53 7.51 -6.10 2.16
N GLY A 54 7.61 -4.96 2.84
CA GLY A 54 8.85 -4.45 3.44
C GLY A 54 9.37 -5.28 4.61
N ILE A 55 8.52 -6.03 5.33
CA ILE A 55 8.89 -6.76 6.55
C ILE A 55 10.03 -7.77 6.32
N ASN A 56 10.07 -8.42 5.16
CA ASN A 56 11.08 -9.44 4.81
C ASN A 56 11.98 -9.03 3.63
N SER A 57 11.91 -7.77 3.19
CA SER A 57 12.77 -7.30 2.11
C SER A 57 14.21 -7.14 2.63
N PRO A 58 15.25 -7.68 1.96
CA PRO A 58 16.65 -7.56 2.40
C PRO A 58 17.19 -6.12 2.34
N THR A 59 16.38 -5.16 1.90
CA THR A 59 16.72 -3.74 1.86
C THR A 59 16.00 -3.04 3.02
N GLY A 60 16.58 -3.11 4.21
CA GLY A 60 15.98 -2.49 5.39
C GLY A 60 16.80 -2.60 6.65
N LEU A 61 18.12 -2.32 6.55
CA LEU A 61 18.99 -1.76 7.60
C LEU A 61 20.41 -1.66 6.98
N SER A 62 20.65 -0.61 6.19
CA SER A 62 22.00 -0.03 6.16
C SER A 62 22.07 0.94 7.34
N PRO A 63 23.13 0.88 8.18
CA PRO A 63 23.28 1.75 9.34
C PRO A 63 23.29 3.24 8.97
#